data_AF-A0A430QTD6-F1
#
_entry.id   AF-A0A430QTD6-F1
#
_cell.length_a   1.000
_cell.length_b   1.000
_cell.length_c   1.000
_cell.angle_alpha   90.00
_cell.angle_beta   90.00
_cell.angle_gamma   90.00
#
_symmetry.space_group_name_H-M   'P 1'
#
loop_
_entity.id
_entity.type
_entity.pdbx_description
1 polymer ?
#
loop_
_entity_poly.entity_id
_entity_poly.type
_entity_poly.pdbx_seq_one_letter_code
_entity_poly.pdbx_strand_id
1 'polypeptide(L)'
;MESFFISDSFTLKYLGKSSEPLAKPLQVPMTNKGIAWRTDVEEKFGKPPADSWANTVKPVSWKKSALERSSGAYSEDEELLVWMRVSALPTFRKLHRLVTHVGAFSNGLPAGIYSVDIEYCEY
;
A
#
# COMPACT_ATOMS: atom_id res chain seq x y z
N MET A 1 2.63 3.67 24.34
CA MET A 1 1.64 3.08 23.43
C MET A 1 2.35 2.89 22.10
N GLU A 2 2.72 1.66 21.76
CA GLU A 2 3.50 1.41 20.54
C GLU A 2 2.60 1.47 19.31
N SER A 3 2.95 2.37 18.39
CA SER A 3 2.20 2.64 17.16
C SER A 3 2.66 1.70 16.05
N PHE A 4 2.24 0.43 16.07
CA PHE A 4 2.61 -0.49 15.00
C PHE A 4 1.91 -0.12 13.68
N PHE A 5 2.69 0.02 12.61
CA PHE A 5 2.23 0.19 11.23
C PHE A 5 3.00 -0.75 10.32
N ILE A 6 2.31 -1.43 9.40
CA ILE A 6 2.97 -2.30 8.43
C ILE A 6 3.61 -1.44 7.33
N SER A 7 4.93 -1.51 7.21
CA SER A 7 5.70 -0.67 6.27
C SER A 7 6.51 -1.48 5.26
N ASP A 8 6.19 -2.76 5.12
CA ASP A 8 6.78 -3.65 4.11
C ASP A 8 6.32 -3.25 2.70
N SER A 9 7.19 -3.45 1.71
CA SER A 9 6.90 -3.17 0.30
C SER A 9 6.76 -4.46 -0.49
N PHE A 10 5.72 -4.55 -1.32
CA PHE A 10 5.42 -5.72 -2.14
C PHE A 10 5.53 -5.36 -3.62
N THR A 11 6.34 -6.11 -4.37
CA THR A 11 6.47 -5.96 -5.83
C THR A 11 6.10 -7.27 -6.52
N LEU A 12 5.15 -7.21 -7.46
CA LEU A 12 4.69 -8.37 -8.22
C LEU A 12 5.27 -8.36 -9.64
N LYS A 13 5.83 -9.49 -10.08
CA LYS A 13 6.44 -9.67 -11.39
C LYS A 13 5.89 -10.91 -12.09
N TYR A 14 5.62 -10.79 -13.39
CA TYR A 14 5.24 -11.88 -14.27
C TYR A 14 6.45 -12.43 -15.02
N LEU A 15 6.67 -13.74 -14.93
CA LEU A 15 7.82 -14.44 -15.52
C LEU A 15 7.47 -15.17 -16.81
N GLY A 16 6.22 -15.16 -17.27
CA GLY A 16 5.79 -15.92 -18.45
C GLY A 16 5.24 -17.31 -18.12
N LYS A 17 5.17 -18.21 -19.12
CA LYS A 17 4.67 -19.57 -18.93
C LYS A 17 5.81 -20.52 -18.55
N SER A 18 5.48 -21.64 -17.91
CA SER A 18 6.48 -22.63 -17.48
C SER A 18 7.32 -23.21 -18.60
N SER A 19 6.79 -23.30 -19.82
CA SER A 19 7.52 -23.83 -20.99
C SER A 19 8.46 -22.82 -21.64
N GLU A 20 8.22 -21.52 -21.44
CA GLU A 20 9.01 -20.43 -22.02
C GLU A 20 8.97 -19.22 -21.07
N PRO A 21 9.85 -19.20 -20.04
CA PRO A 21 9.99 -18.05 -19.17
C PRO A 21 10.51 -16.85 -19.97
N LEU A 22 9.96 -15.67 -19.71
CA LEU A 22 10.44 -14.42 -20.29
C LEU A 22 11.88 -14.16 -19.83
N ALA A 23 12.77 -13.81 -20.76
CA ALA A 23 14.15 -13.40 -20.43
C ALA A 23 14.20 -12.18 -19.51
N LYS A 24 13.17 -11.31 -19.54
CA LYS A 24 12.99 -10.18 -18.64
C LYS A 24 11.63 -10.25 -17.95
N PRO A 25 11.56 -10.28 -16.60
CA PRO A 25 10.30 -10.22 -15.86
C PRO A 25 9.51 -8.95 -16.17
N LEU A 26 8.21 -9.09 -16.40
CA LEU A 26 7.30 -7.96 -16.59
C LEU A 26 6.71 -7.55 -15.24
N GLN A 27 6.90 -6.30 -14.83
CA GLN A 27 6.31 -5.80 -13.59
C GLN A 27 4.79 -5.67 -13.74
N VAL A 28 4.04 -6.22 -12.78
CA VAL A 28 2.59 -6.08 -12.74
C VAL A 28 2.27 -4.68 -12.20
N PRO A 29 1.56 -3.83 -12.95
CA PRO A 29 1.17 -2.52 -12.48
C PRO A 29 0.13 -2.67 -11.37
N MET A 30 0.40 -2.00 -10.25
CA MET A 30 -0.47 -2.00 -9.08
C MET A 30 -0.71 -0.56 -8.61
N THR A 31 -1.87 -0.31 -8.03
CA THR A 31 -2.23 0.97 -7.43
C THR A 31 -2.49 0.83 -5.93
N ASN A 32 -2.19 1.89 -5.18
CA ASN A 32 -2.53 2.07 -3.78
C ASN A 32 -3.69 3.06 -3.58
N LYS A 33 -4.36 3.46 -4.67
CA LYS A 33 -5.55 4.30 -4.67
C LYS A 33 -6.81 3.47 -4.87
N GLY A 34 -7.92 3.89 -4.24
CA GLY A 34 -9.19 3.15 -4.24
C GLY A 34 -9.19 1.90 -3.37
N ILE A 35 -8.29 1.81 -2.39
CA ILE A 35 -8.20 0.71 -1.42
C ILE A 35 -8.91 1.02 -0.10
N ALA A 36 -9.00 2.32 0.25
CA ALA A 36 -9.73 2.78 1.42
C ALA A 36 -11.20 3.05 1.07
N TRP A 37 -12.06 3.04 2.07
CA TRP A 37 -13.46 3.41 1.89
C TRP A 37 -13.55 4.90 1.60
N ARG A 38 -14.36 5.27 0.61
CA ARG A 38 -14.54 6.67 0.21
C ARG A 38 -14.86 7.60 1.40
N THR A 39 -15.70 7.15 2.32
CA THR A 39 -16.05 7.90 3.54
C THR A 39 -14.88 8.08 4.51
N ASP A 40 -13.96 7.11 4.58
CA ASP A 40 -12.76 7.26 5.40
C ASP A 40 -11.86 8.36 4.81
N VAL A 41 -11.70 8.36 3.48
CA VAL A 41 -10.88 9.33 2.74
C VAL A 41 -11.47 10.74 2.81
N GLU A 42 -12.77 10.88 2.53
CA GLU A 42 -13.43 12.18 2.34
C GLU A 42 -13.90 12.81 3.65
N GLU A 43 -14.43 12.01 4.59
CA GLU A 43 -15.18 12.54 5.74
C GLU A 43 -14.49 12.31 7.08
N LYS A 44 -13.87 11.13 7.27
CA LYS A 44 -13.46 10.70 8.61
C LYS A 44 -12.13 11.26 9.07
N PHE A 45 -11.10 11.18 8.22
CA PHE A 45 -9.73 11.50 8.63
C PHE A 45 -9.32 12.94 8.31
N GLY A 46 -9.97 13.57 7.32
CA GLY A 46 -9.81 14.99 6.99
C GLY A 46 -8.38 15.39 6.58
N LYS A 47 -8.20 16.69 6.34
CA LYS A 47 -6.90 17.33 6.04
C LYS A 47 -6.56 18.31 7.16
N PRO A 48 -5.72 17.94 8.15
CA PRO A 48 -5.28 18.91 9.15
C PRO A 48 -4.51 20.05 8.47
N PRO A 49 -4.71 21.32 8.88
CA PRO A 49 -3.98 22.45 8.31
C PRO A 49 -2.48 22.31 8.57
N ALA A 50 -1.65 22.82 7.66
CA ALA A 50 -0.19 22.65 7.71
C ALA A 50 0.42 23.07 9.05
N ASP A 51 -0.12 24.13 9.67
CA ASP A 51 0.35 24.67 10.95
C ASP A 51 0.15 23.69 12.13
N SER A 52 -0.77 22.73 12.01
CA SER A 52 -1.01 21.72 13.07
C SER A 52 0.14 20.73 13.21
N TRP A 53 1.06 20.65 12.25
CA TRP A 53 2.18 19.71 12.26
C TRP A 53 3.45 20.27 12.91
N ALA A 54 3.54 21.59 13.10
CA ALA A 54 4.76 22.28 13.51
C ALA A 54 5.34 21.79 14.87
N ASN A 55 4.47 21.32 15.76
CA ASN A 55 4.85 20.82 17.08
C ASN A 55 4.60 19.30 17.23
N THR A 56 4.57 18.56 16.12
CA THR A 56 4.35 17.11 16.12
C THR A 56 5.62 16.37 15.75
N VAL A 57 5.81 15.19 16.33
CA VAL A 57 6.88 14.27 15.96
C VAL A 57 6.26 13.01 15.40
N LYS A 58 6.96 12.37 14.44
CA LYS A 58 6.54 11.06 13.94
C LYS A 58 6.53 10.03 15.08
N PRO A 59 5.68 9.00 15.00
CA PRO A 59 5.74 7.91 15.95
C PRO A 59 7.08 7.16 15.89
N VAL A 60 7.53 6.60 17.02
CA VAL A 60 8.86 6.02 17.19
C VAL A 60 9.13 4.88 16.19
N SER A 61 8.13 4.03 15.98
CA SER A 61 8.16 2.88 15.08
C SER A 61 7.87 3.26 13.62
N TRP A 62 7.93 4.52 13.22
CA TRP A 62 7.68 4.91 11.83
C TRP A 62 8.98 5.37 11.17
N LYS A 63 9.33 4.80 10.00
CA LYS A 63 10.49 5.29 9.22
C LYS A 63 10.27 6.70 8.68
N LYS A 64 9.07 6.97 8.14
CA LYS A 64 8.65 8.25 7.56
C LYS A 64 7.44 8.81 8.30
N SER A 65 7.38 10.11 8.49
CA SER A 65 6.21 10.83 8.99
C SER A 65 5.04 10.77 7.98
N ALA A 66 3.83 11.11 8.42
CA ALA A 66 2.64 11.10 7.54
C ALA A 66 2.80 12.06 6.34
N LEU A 67 3.40 13.23 6.54
CA LEU A 67 3.65 14.22 5.49
C LEU A 67 4.73 13.77 4.49
N GLU A 68 5.75 13.03 4.95
CA GLU A 68 6.79 12.47 4.06
C GLU A 68 6.28 11.29 3.22
N ARG A 69 5.22 10.61 3.67
CA ARG A 69 4.59 9.53 2.93
C ARG A 69 3.65 10.05 1.85
N SER A 70 2.86 11.06 2.17
CA SER A 70 1.95 11.71 1.24
C SER A 70 1.73 13.17 1.61
N SER A 71 1.72 14.05 0.61
CA SER A 71 1.44 15.48 0.77
C SER A 71 0.14 15.76 1.51
N GLY A 72 -0.91 14.98 1.25
CA GLY A 72 -2.19 15.08 1.95
C GLY A 72 -2.26 14.32 3.27
N ALA A 73 -1.17 13.74 3.76
CA ALA A 73 -1.11 12.92 4.97
C ALA A 73 -2.27 11.90 5.02
N TYR A 74 -3.10 11.96 6.08
CA TYR A 74 -4.21 11.05 6.32
C TYR A 74 -5.33 11.13 5.27
N SER A 75 -5.38 12.16 4.44
CA SER A 75 -6.42 12.25 3.39
C SER A 75 -6.04 11.58 2.08
N GLU A 76 -4.75 11.33 1.85
CA GLU A 76 -4.24 10.84 0.57
C GLU A 76 -3.52 9.49 0.71
N ASP A 77 -3.03 9.16 1.91
CA ASP A 77 -2.40 7.88 2.21
C ASP A 77 -3.45 6.82 2.58
N GLU A 78 -4.08 6.24 1.57
CA GLU A 78 -5.12 5.23 1.76
C GLU A 78 -4.61 3.95 2.45
N GLU A 79 -3.32 3.62 2.32
CA GLU A 79 -2.74 2.46 3.00
C GLU A 79 -2.74 2.65 4.51
N LEU A 80 -2.37 3.86 4.93
CA LEU A 80 -2.43 4.25 6.33
C LEU A 80 -3.87 4.23 6.83
N LEU A 81 -4.83 4.68 6.03
CA LEU A 81 -6.25 4.62 6.40
C LEU A 81 -6.77 3.19 6.58
N VAL A 82 -6.42 2.28 5.67
CA VAL A 82 -6.75 0.86 5.78
C VAL A 82 -6.17 0.26 7.06
N TRP A 83 -4.98 0.70 7.47
CA TRP A 83 -4.36 0.25 8.71
C TRP A 83 -5.06 0.81 9.96
N MET A 84 -5.40 2.10 9.96
CA MET A 84 -6.09 2.78 11.06
C MET A 84 -7.49 2.21 11.35
N ARG A 85 -8.09 1.47 10.41
CA ARG A 85 -9.32 0.71 10.66
C ARG A 85 -9.02 -0.53 11.52
N VAL A 86 -9.33 -0.48 12.80
CA VAL A 86 -9.13 -1.61 13.72
C VAL A 86 -9.90 -2.85 13.25
N SER A 87 -9.22 -3.99 13.22
CA SER A 87 -9.82 -5.29 12.91
C SER A 87 -10.44 -5.88 14.18
N ALA A 88 -11.63 -6.50 14.06
CA ALA A 88 -12.32 -7.10 15.20
C ALA A 88 -11.72 -8.45 15.65
N LEU A 89 -10.89 -9.09 14.82
CA LEU A 89 -10.34 -10.43 15.05
C LEU A 89 -8.81 -10.39 15.14
N PRO A 90 -8.17 -11.32 15.90
CA PRO A 90 -6.71 -11.39 16.02
C PRO A 90 -6.03 -11.79 14.70
N THR A 91 -6.69 -12.62 13.90
CA THR A 91 -6.28 -12.95 12.54
C THR A 91 -7.13 -12.13 11.57
N PHE A 92 -6.48 -11.25 10.81
CA PHE A 92 -7.17 -10.36 9.88
C PHE A 92 -6.40 -10.22 8.57
N ARG A 93 -7.12 -9.78 7.54
CA ARG A 93 -6.54 -9.42 6.23
C ARG A 93 -6.88 -7.98 5.94
N LYS A 94 -5.91 -7.24 5.40
CA LYS A 94 -6.06 -5.85 4.96
C LYS A 94 -5.65 -5.73 3.50
N LEU A 95 -6.35 -4.89 2.75
CA LEU A 95 -6.04 -4.65 1.35
C LEU A 95 -4.79 -3.76 1.26
N HIS A 96 -3.77 -4.22 0.54
CA HIS A 96 -2.53 -3.46 0.34
C HIS A 96 -2.49 -2.78 -1.03
N ARG A 97 -2.77 -3.51 -2.12
CA ARG A 97 -2.70 -3.02 -3.50
C ARG A 97 -3.82 -3.60 -4.34
N LEU A 98 -4.20 -2.88 -5.40
CA LEU A 98 -5.06 -3.37 -6.47
C LEU A 98 -4.24 -3.51 -7.75
N VAL A 99 -4.48 -4.57 -8.53
CA VAL A 99 -3.85 -4.74 -9.84
C VAL A 99 -4.52 -3.77 -10.82
N THR A 100 -3.71 -3.00 -11.53
CA THR A 100 -4.19 -2.08 -12.56
C THR A 100 -4.32 -2.84 -13.87
N HIS A 101 -5.52 -2.88 -14.44
CA HIS A 101 -5.81 -3.62 -15.66
C HIS A 101 -5.38 -2.83 -16.92
N VAL A 102 -4.07 -2.81 -17.20
CA VAL A 102 -3.49 -2.11 -18.35
C VAL A 102 -2.50 -2.98 -19.13
N GLY A 103 -2.37 -2.73 -20.43
CA GLY A 103 -1.43 -3.44 -21.30
C GLY A 103 -1.65 -4.96 -21.29
N ALA A 104 -0.58 -5.69 -21.00
CA ALA A 104 -0.57 -7.16 -20.90
C ALA A 104 -1.51 -7.73 -19.81
N PHE A 105 -1.97 -6.88 -18.88
CA PHE A 105 -2.83 -7.27 -17.75
C PHE A 105 -4.28 -6.72 -17.88
N SER A 106 -4.66 -6.23 -19.06
CA SER A 106 -6.00 -5.68 -19.34
C SER A 106 -7.14 -6.66 -19.02
N ASN A 107 -6.97 -7.94 -19.36
CA ASN A 107 -7.95 -9.00 -19.08
C ASN A 107 -7.66 -9.74 -17.76
N GLY A 108 -6.86 -9.15 -16.87
CA GLY A 108 -6.43 -9.76 -15.61
C GLY A 108 -5.03 -10.36 -15.68
N LEU A 109 -4.72 -11.20 -14.69
CA LEU A 109 -3.42 -11.85 -14.60
C LEU A 109 -3.37 -13.06 -15.54
N PRO A 110 -2.56 -13.05 -16.61
CA PRO A 110 -2.43 -14.20 -17.50
C PRO A 110 -1.90 -15.42 -16.75
N ALA A 111 -2.28 -16.62 -17.19
CA ALA A 111 -1.73 -17.85 -16.63
C ALA A 111 -0.21 -17.92 -16.84
N GLY A 112 0.52 -18.26 -15.78
CA GLY A 112 1.96 -18.39 -15.82
C GLY A 112 2.59 -18.29 -14.43
N ILE A 113 3.90 -18.12 -14.42
CA ILE A 113 4.70 -18.03 -13.21
C ILE A 113 4.80 -16.57 -12.81
N TYR A 114 4.57 -16.32 -11.52
CA TYR A 114 4.72 -15.01 -10.90
C TYR A 114 5.75 -15.09 -9.79
N SER A 115 6.40 -13.97 -9.53
CA SER A 115 7.28 -13.78 -8.39
C SER A 115 6.80 -12.56 -7.59
N VAL A 116 6.82 -12.68 -6.27
CA VAL A 116 6.51 -11.61 -5.33
C VAL A 116 7.78 -11.31 -4.56
N ASP A 117 8.30 -10.11 -4.73
CA ASP A 117 9.41 -9.61 -3.93
C ASP A 117 8.83 -8.84 -2.74
N ILE A 118 9.25 -9.23 -1.54
CA ILE A 118 8.84 -8.59 -0.28
C ILE A 118 10.07 -7.93 0.32
N GLU A 119 10.04 -6.62 0.43
CA GLU A 119 11.05 -5.86 1.15
C GLU A 119 10.55 -5.65 2.59
N TYR A 120 11.17 -6.38 3.52
CA TYR A 120 10.85 -6.27 4.93
C TYR A 120 11.39 -4.98 5.51
N CYS A 121 10.54 -4.28 6.23
CA CYS A 121 10.92 -3.06 6.91
C CYS A 121 11.48 -3.41 8.29
N GLU A 122 12.79 -3.67 8.39
CA GLU A 122 13.45 -3.86 9.70
C GLU A 122 13.54 -2.52 10.45
N TYR A 123 13.27 -2.56 11.76
CA TYR A 123 13.29 -1.42 12.70
C TYR A 123 14.66 -1.22 13.33
#